data_AF-A0A8K0PA31-F1
#
_entry.id   AF-A0A8K0PA31-F1
#
_cell.length_a   1.000
_cell.length_b   1.000
_cell.length_c   1.000
_cell.angle_alpha   90.00
_cell.angle_beta   90.00
_cell.angle_gamma   90.00
#
_symmetry.space_group_name_H-M   'P 1'
#
loop_
_entity.id
_entity.type
_entity.pdbx_description
1 polymer ?
#
loop_
_entity_poly.entity_id
_entity_poly.type
_entity_poly.pdbx_seq_one_letter_code
_entity_poly.pdbx_strand_id
1 'polypeptide(L)'
;MIAWIDGLIQENRQITEEEICVQVGISHGSMHTIIKDHLQFQKICMQWVPHQLMEGQKIDRMAACLSHLQRYHEEEYAFLSHIITEEETWSHHQVQEQTAKPAVETLQVSPVKEIQGCPYEFR
;
A
#
# COMPACT_ATOMS: atom_id res chain seq x y z
N MET A 1 4.52 -30.31 -5.15
CA MET A 1 4.80 -29.03 -5.83
C MET A 1 3.91 -27.92 -5.29
N ILE A 2 2.58 -27.94 -5.49
CA ILE A 2 1.67 -26.89 -5.00
C ILE A 2 1.80 -26.66 -3.49
N ALA A 3 1.77 -27.73 -2.67
CA ALA A 3 1.95 -27.62 -1.22
C ALA A 3 3.32 -27.08 -0.78
N TRP A 4 4.36 -27.24 -1.61
CA TRP A 4 5.67 -26.66 -1.33
C TRP A 4 5.68 -25.16 -1.61
N ILE A 5 5.08 -24.73 -2.72
CA ILE A 5 4.89 -23.31 -3.04
C ILE A 5 4.05 -22.62 -1.96
N ASP A 6 2.98 -23.27 -1.48
CA ASP A 6 2.21 -22.75 -0.34
C ASP A 6 3.10 -22.58 0.91
N GLY A 7 3.90 -23.58 1.26
CA GLY A 7 4.87 -23.48 2.35
C GLY A 7 5.83 -22.29 2.20
N LEU A 8 6.41 -22.08 1.02
CA LEU A 8 7.31 -20.94 0.75
C LEU A 8 6.62 -19.59 0.95
N ILE A 9 5.38 -19.45 0.46
CA ILE A 9 4.59 -18.21 0.62
C ILE A 9 4.20 -17.99 2.09
N GLN A 10 3.90 -19.04 2.83
CA GLN A 10 3.54 -18.96 4.24
C GLN A 10 4.73 -18.58 5.13
N GLU A 11 5.92 -19.10 4.81
CA GLU A 11 7.17 -18.76 5.50
C GLU A 11 7.58 -17.30 5.26
N ASN A 12 7.47 -16.81 4.02
CA ASN A 12 7.74 -15.42 3.69
C ASN A 12 6.63 -14.84 2.81
N ARG A 13 5.73 -14.09 3.43
CA ARG A 13 4.62 -13.40 2.74
C ARG A 13 5.07 -12.30 1.77
N GLN A 14 6.34 -11.91 1.79
CA GLN A 14 6.92 -10.88 0.93
C GLN A 14 7.77 -11.46 -0.21
N ILE A 15 7.80 -12.79 -0.36
CA ILE A 15 8.57 -13.46 -1.41
C ILE A 15 8.08 -13.06 -2.80
N THR A 16 9.01 -12.86 -3.73
CA THR A 16 8.70 -12.48 -5.11
C THR A 16 8.40 -13.71 -5.98
N GLU A 17 7.57 -13.53 -7.02
CA GLU A 17 7.29 -14.60 -7.98
C GLU A 17 8.57 -15.12 -8.66
N GLU A 18 9.55 -14.24 -8.92
CA GLU A 18 10.87 -14.59 -9.49
C GLU A 18 11.65 -15.54 -8.56
N GLU A 19 11.76 -15.21 -7.28
CA GLU A 19 12.47 -16.05 -6.30
C GLU A 19 11.85 -17.45 -6.22
N ILE A 20 10.52 -17.53 -6.20
CA ILE A 20 9.84 -18.83 -6.17
C ILE A 20 10.07 -19.57 -7.50
N CYS A 21 10.05 -18.90 -8.65
CA CYS A 21 10.29 -19.52 -9.94
C CYS A 21 11.70 -20.13 -10.03
N VAL A 22 12.71 -19.40 -9.57
CA VAL A 22 14.10 -19.86 -9.51
C VAL A 22 14.24 -21.03 -8.54
N GLN A 23 13.64 -20.93 -7.35
CA GLN A 23 13.77 -21.95 -6.31
C GLN A 23 13.06 -23.27 -6.67
N VAL A 24 11.88 -23.19 -7.29
CA VAL A 24 11.07 -24.35 -7.67
C VAL A 24 11.44 -24.86 -9.07
N GLY A 25 12.06 -24.02 -9.90
CA GLY A 25 12.46 -24.36 -11.27
C GLY A 25 11.31 -24.41 -12.26
N ILE A 26 10.32 -23.52 -12.12
CA ILE A 26 9.15 -23.45 -13.01
C ILE A 26 9.06 -22.12 -13.75
N SER A 27 8.33 -22.11 -14.86
CA SER A 27 8.06 -20.89 -15.61
C SER A 27 7.14 -19.94 -14.84
N HIS A 28 7.30 -18.63 -15.09
CA HIS A 28 6.40 -17.59 -14.56
C HIS A 28 4.92 -17.87 -14.85
N GLY A 29 4.58 -18.35 -16.04
CA GLY A 29 3.19 -18.67 -16.39
C GLY A 29 2.61 -19.77 -15.50
N SER A 30 3.38 -20.84 -15.28
CA SER A 30 2.98 -21.93 -14.38
C SER A 30 2.88 -21.45 -12.93
N MET A 31 3.82 -20.61 -12.48
CA MET A 31 3.78 -20.00 -11.15
C MET A 31 2.51 -19.18 -10.95
N HIS A 32 2.19 -18.31 -11.91
CA HIS A 32 1.03 -17.44 -11.85
C HIS A 32 -0.27 -18.25 -11.77
N THR A 33 -0.42 -19.30 -12.58
CA THR A 33 -1.57 -20.23 -12.50
C THR A 33 -1.64 -20.93 -11.15
N ILE A 34 -0.51 -21.36 -10.59
CA ILE A 34 -0.50 -22.00 -9.27
C ILE A 34 -0.93 -21.04 -8.17
N ILE A 35 -0.36 -19.84 -8.12
CA ILE A 35 -0.69 -18.83 -7.10
C ILE A 35 -2.16 -18.42 -7.21
N LYS A 36 -2.62 -18.11 -8.42
CA LYS A 36 -3.95 -17.54 -8.64
C LYS A 36 -5.06 -18.59 -8.66
N ASP A 37 -4.89 -19.68 -9.42
CA ASP A 37 -5.98 -20.62 -9.70
C ASP A 37 -5.99 -21.80 -8.72
N HIS A 38 -4.82 -22.27 -8.29
CA HIS A 38 -4.73 -23.41 -7.37
C HIS A 38 -4.69 -23.01 -5.88
N LEU A 39 -3.92 -21.97 -5.55
CA LEU A 39 -3.78 -21.48 -4.17
C LEU A 39 -4.72 -20.32 -3.84
N GLN A 40 -5.32 -19.68 -4.85
CA GLN A 40 -6.25 -18.56 -4.68
C GLN A 40 -5.64 -17.37 -3.90
N PHE A 41 -4.32 -17.21 -3.98
CA PHE A 41 -3.63 -16.06 -3.42
C PHE A 41 -3.81 -14.83 -4.32
N GLN A 42 -3.86 -13.67 -3.67
CA GLN A 42 -3.89 -12.37 -4.33
C GLN A 42 -2.71 -11.54 -3.86
N LYS A 43 -2.08 -10.82 -4.78
CA LYS A 43 -1.05 -9.85 -4.43
C LYS A 43 -1.71 -8.66 -3.75
N ILE A 44 -1.40 -8.46 -2.47
CA ILE A 44 -1.84 -7.30 -1.71
C ILE A 44 -0.63 -6.38 -1.53
N CYS A 45 -0.79 -5.09 -1.86
CA CYS A 45 0.22 -4.10 -1.55
C CYS A 45 0.27 -3.86 -0.04
N MET A 46 1.48 -3.80 0.52
CA MET A 46 1.63 -3.48 1.94
C MET A 46 1.04 -2.11 2.25
N GLN A 47 0.39 -2.02 3.41
CA GLN A 47 -0.10 -0.74 3.91
C GLN A 47 1.08 0.09 4.43
N TRP A 48 1.10 1.37 4.10
CA TRP A 48 2.06 2.31 4.65
C TRP A 48 1.85 2.47 6.15
N VAL A 49 2.87 2.19 6.94
CA VAL A 49 2.90 2.42 8.38
C VAL A 49 3.75 3.66 8.65
N PRO A 50 3.21 4.74 9.22
CA PRO A 50 3.93 6.02 9.37
C PRO A 50 5.22 5.91 10.18
N HIS A 51 5.24 5.06 11.21
CA HIS A 51 6.38 4.92 12.12
C HIS A 51 6.55 3.47 12.58
N GLN A 52 7.80 3.04 12.72
CA GLN A 52 8.14 1.79 13.40
C GLN A 52 8.12 2.02 14.90
N LEU A 53 7.18 1.37 15.59
CA LEU A 53 7.03 1.51 17.04
C LEU A 53 8.00 0.62 17.81
N MET A 54 8.73 1.22 18.75
CA MET A 54 9.50 0.48 19.77
C MET A 54 8.56 -0.23 20.75
N GLU A 55 9.07 -1.24 21.44
CA GLU A 55 8.26 -2.06 22.35
C GLU A 55 7.59 -1.23 23.47
N GLY A 56 8.32 -0.28 24.07
CA GLY A 56 7.76 0.64 25.05
C GLY A 56 6.61 1.48 24.48
N GLN A 57 6.75 2.01 23.26
CA GLN A 57 5.71 2.80 22.60
C GLN A 57 4.45 1.98 22.30
N LYS A 58 4.59 0.68 22.03
CA LYS A 58 3.43 -0.22 21.87
C LYS A 58 2.71 -0.44 23.19
N ILE A 59 3.45 -0.63 24.28
CA ILE A 59 2.89 -0.78 25.62
C ILE A 59 2.13 0.48 26.01
N ASP A 60 2.73 1.65 25.83
CA ASP A 60 2.10 2.94 26.15
C ASP A 60 0.82 3.16 25.32
N ARG A 61 0.88 2.88 24.00
CA ARG A 61 -0.31 2.94 23.14
C ARG A 61 -1.40 1.99 23.61
N MET A 62 -1.06 0.74 23.91
CA MET A 62 -2.04 -0.26 24.36
C MET A 62 -2.69 0.17 25.69
N ALA A 63 -1.89 0.65 26.65
CA ALA A 63 -2.39 1.13 27.94
C ALA A 63 -3.34 2.33 27.75
N ALA A 64 -2.97 3.31 26.93
CA ALA A 64 -3.82 4.46 26.62
C ALA A 64 -5.12 4.03 25.93
N CYS A 65 -5.06 3.14 24.94
CA CYS A 65 -6.24 2.61 24.25
C CYS A 65 -7.18 1.86 25.20
N LEU A 66 -6.65 1.01 26.08
CA LEU A 66 -7.46 0.29 27.07
C LEU A 66 -8.13 1.24 28.06
N SER A 67 -7.41 2.27 28.53
CA SER A 67 -7.98 3.31 29.40
C SER A 67 -9.14 4.06 28.71
N HIS A 68 -8.95 4.47 27.46
CA HIS A 68 -10.02 5.12 26.68
C HIS A 68 -11.21 4.18 26.43
N LEU A 69 -10.96 2.90 26.15
CA LEU A 69 -12.02 1.92 25.94
C LEU A 69 -12.84 1.68 27.22
N GLN A 70 -12.17 1.58 28.37
CA GLN A 70 -12.85 1.43 29.65
C GLN A 70 -13.71 2.66 29.96
N ARG A 71 -13.16 3.87 29.79
CA ARG A 71 -13.91 5.12 29.98
C ARG A 71 -15.11 5.21 29.06
N TYR A 72 -14.97 4.80 27.80
CA TYR A 72 -16.09 4.72 26.88
C TYR A 72 -17.16 3.73 27.35
N HIS A 73 -16.79 2.62 27.98
CA HIS A 73 -17.77 1.68 28.54
C HIS A 73 -18.54 2.27 29.74
N GLU A 74 -17.92 3.15 30.51
CA GLU A 74 -18.53 3.77 31.70
C GLU A 74 -19.36 5.02 31.36
N GLU A 75 -18.88 5.84 30.43
CA GLU A 75 -19.45 7.16 30.10
C GLU A 75 -20.16 7.19 28.73
N GLU A 76 -20.01 6.14 27.93
CA GLU A 76 -20.54 6.00 26.56
C GLU A 76 -20.24 7.24 25.69
N TYR A 77 -21.27 7.77 25.04
CA TYR A 77 -21.18 8.92 24.15
C TYR A 77 -20.91 10.24 24.88
N ALA A 78 -21.14 10.32 26.20
CA ALA A 78 -20.85 11.54 26.96
C ALA A 78 -19.35 11.85 26.92
N PHE A 79 -18.51 10.84 27.10
CA PHE A 79 -17.05 10.96 26.95
C PHE A 79 -16.67 11.52 25.58
N LEU A 80 -17.20 10.93 24.50
CA LEU A 80 -16.87 11.35 23.14
C LEU A 80 -17.33 12.79 22.82
N SER A 81 -18.47 13.21 23.38
CA SER A 81 -19.05 14.54 23.14
C SER A 81 -18.20 15.71 23.66
N HIS A 82 -17.26 15.42 24.55
CA HIS A 82 -16.36 16.42 25.15
C HIS A 82 -14.96 16.41 24.52
N ILE A 83 -14.69 15.53 23.56
CA ILE A 83 -13.39 15.49 22.87
C ILE A 83 -13.41 16.50 21.73
N ILE A 84 -12.48 17.46 21.79
CA ILE A 84 -12.17 18.36 20.69
C ILE A 84 -10.81 17.92 20.15
N THR A 85 -10.78 17.45 18.91
CA THR A 85 -9.55 17.10 18.19
C THR A 85 -9.12 18.25 17.30
N GLU A 86 -7.85 18.62 17.35
CA GLU A 86 -7.25 19.58 16.45
C GLU A 86 -6.09 18.91 15.72
N GLU A 87 -6.05 19.07 14.40
CA GLU A 87 -5.01 18.53 13.53
C GLU A 87 -4.64 19.55 12.46
N GLU A 88 -3.34 19.70 12.20
CA GLU A 88 -2.85 20.57 11.15
C GLU A 88 -2.64 19.74 9.88
N THR A 89 -3.35 20.09 8.81
CA THR A 89 -3.18 19.45 7.50
C THR A 89 -2.51 20.41 6.53
N TRP A 90 -1.39 20.00 5.93
CA TRP A 90 -0.69 20.78 4.92
C TRP A 90 -1.52 20.90 3.63
N SER A 91 -1.72 22.14 3.17
CA SER A 91 -2.34 22.41 1.87
C SER A 91 -1.28 22.84 0.87
N HIS A 92 -1.13 22.08 -0.21
CA HIS A 92 -0.24 22.45 -1.31
C HIS A 92 -0.89 23.55 -2.16
N HIS A 93 -0.27 24.72 -2.22
CA HIS A 93 -0.69 25.79 -3.13
C HIS A 93 -0.03 25.58 -4.50
N GLN A 94 -0.82 25.17 -5.49
CA GLN A 94 -0.31 25.02 -6.86
C GLN A 94 -0.35 26.39 -7.56
N VAL A 95 0.83 26.99 -7.74
CA VAL A 95 0.97 28.22 -8.52
C VAL A 95 0.77 27.86 -10.00
N GLN A 96 -0.30 28.39 -10.61
CA GLN A 96 -0.42 28.36 -12.06
C GLN A 96 0.49 29.46 -12.64
N GLU A 97 1.64 29.06 -13.18
CA GLU A 97 2.40 29.96 -14.05
C GLU A 97 1.56 30.28 -15.28
N GLN A 98 1.17 31.55 -15.42
CA GLN A 98 0.68 32.06 -16.70
C GLN A 98 1.88 32.18 -17.65
N THR A 99 2.22 31.07 -18.32
CA THR A 99 3.05 31.14 -19.50
C THR A 99 2.25 31.86 -20.59
N ALA A 100 2.55 33.14 -20.80
CA ALA A 100 2.10 33.85 -21.98
C ALA A 100 2.59 33.07 -23.21
N LYS A 101 1.66 32.43 -23.93
CA LYS A 101 1.96 31.73 -25.18
C LYS A 101 2.34 32.77 -26.25
N PRO A 102 3.54 32.72 -26.88
CA PRO A 102 3.66 33.32 -28.19
C PRO A 102 2.89 32.44 -29.18
N ALA A 103 2.04 33.07 -29.98
CA ALA A 103 1.30 32.42 -31.06
C ALA A 103 2.29 31.90 -32.11
N VAL A 104 2.41 30.58 -32.25
CA VAL A 104 2.95 29.93 -33.45
C VAL A 104 2.07 28.72 -33.78
N GLU A 105 1.82 28.62 -35.08
CA GLU A 105 0.86 27.85 -35.85
C GLU A 105 0.80 26.34 -35.53
N THR A 106 -0.41 25.79 -35.62
CA THR A 106 -0.75 24.41 -35.26
C THR A 106 -0.38 23.44 -36.39
N LEU A 107 0.52 22.48 -36.11
CA LEU A 107 0.58 21.21 -36.84
C LEU A 107 -0.06 20.13 -35.97
N GLN A 108 -1.24 19.67 -36.40
CA GLN A 108 -1.94 18.54 -35.79
C GLN A 108 -1.18 17.24 -36.14
N VAL A 109 -0.37 16.75 -35.20
CA VAL A 109 0.12 15.36 -35.22
C VAL A 109 -0.75 14.56 -34.25
N SER A 110 -1.47 13.57 -34.79
CA SER A 110 -2.27 12.64 -33.99
C SER A 110 -1.37 11.77 -33.12
N PRO A 111 -1.66 11.53 -31.82
CA PRO A 111 -0.86 10.61 -31.03
C PRO A 111 -1.15 9.16 -31.44
N VAL A 112 -0.09 8.47 -31.86
CA VAL A 112 0.01 7.02 -31.88
C VAL A 112 -0.31 6.50 -30.47
N LYS A 113 -1.18 5.50 -30.36
CA LYS A 113 -1.46 4.83 -29.08
C LYS A 113 -0.21 4.05 -28.66
N GLU A 114 0.60 4.62 -27.78
CA GLU A 114 1.71 3.93 -27.12
C GLU A 114 1.40 3.62 -25.66
N ILE A 115 1.96 2.49 -25.25
CA ILE A 115 1.60 1.61 -24.15
C ILE A 115 2.04 2.23 -22.82
N GLN A 116 1.13 2.42 -21.87
CA GLN A 116 1.50 2.73 -20.48
C GLN A 116 2.03 1.45 -19.80
N GLY A 117 3.31 1.13 -20.05
CA GLY A 117 4.08 0.28 -19.15
C GLY A 117 4.33 1.03 -17.85
N CYS A 118 4.04 0.40 -16.71
CA CYS A 118 4.37 0.95 -15.40
C CYS A 118 5.89 1.03 -15.23
N PRO A 119 6.47 2.21 -14.91
CA PRO A 119 7.90 2.35 -14.73
C PRO A 119 8.23 2.22 -13.24
N TYR A 120 8.29 1.02 -12.70
CA TYR A 120 8.95 0.80 -11.40
C TYR A 120 9.70 -0.53 -11.43
N GLU A 121 10.93 -0.49 -11.95
CA GLU A 121 11.97 -1.44 -11.62
C GLU A 121 12.48 -1.11 -10.21
N PHE A 122 12.23 -1.98 -9.24
CA PHE A 122 12.96 -1.96 -7.97
C PHE A 122 14.10 -2.97 -8.08
N ARG A 123 15.33 -2.45 -8.01
CA ARG A 123 16.55 -3.20 -7.77
C ARG A 123 16.70 -3.49 -6.28
#